data_AF-A0A1I4V011-F1
#
_entry.id   AF-A0A1I4V011-F1
#
_cell.length_a   1.000
_cell.length_b   1.000
_cell.length_c   1.000
_cell.angle_alpha   90.00
_cell.angle_beta   90.00
_cell.angle_gamma   90.00
#
_symmetry.space_group_name_H-M   'P 1'
#
loop_
_entity.id
_entity.type
_entity.pdbx_description
1 polymer ?
#
loop_
_entity_poly.entity_id
_entity_poly.type
_entity_poly.pdbx_seq_one_letter_code
_entity_poly.pdbx_strand_id
1 'polypeptide(L)'
;MSSSFSLPTKVRQLPFFPASFPDETFYSLISRYFLLSAHSEDEVSFEVLFGVPTSQMDFRGPAPFRLKYFVRQLPGQSRILLGKILEANCFVALVLPVITAADWDFPDPKFAETNICLDCAAEDRDDASIGMAYVHRIHQLPGVTACWRHATKFVSTCPRCAKSFRQPGKFLTAPLVDCGCGWYPSVQTTGIRAAKSDVEFAMNAHRVFEQRSYKTPASRLISFFEMHVDHSAFQKKHGRHRWRAPISVGIAEKLEQEYSTIEVASAVARYIQSGRCPNAWVANLNPHVLQGRARHRQNIDDPILLG
;
A
#
# COMPACT_ATOMS: atom_id res chain seq x y z
N MET A 1 -27.91 -9.70 18.25
CA MET A 1 -28.57 -8.38 18.39
C MET A 1 -27.82 -7.40 17.51
N SER A 2 -28.38 -7.09 16.35
CA SER A 2 -27.75 -6.26 15.33
C SER A 2 -28.01 -4.79 15.68
N SER A 3 -27.05 -4.10 16.31
CA SER A 3 -27.18 -2.66 16.54
C SER A 3 -26.97 -1.93 15.21
N SER A 4 -28.05 -1.42 14.64
CA SER A 4 -28.00 -0.44 13.57
C SER A 4 -27.40 0.86 14.11
N PHE A 5 -26.10 1.06 13.89
CA PHE A 5 -25.46 2.36 14.16
C PHE A 5 -25.91 3.34 13.08
N SER A 6 -26.87 4.19 13.42
CA SER A 6 -27.19 5.38 12.63
C SER A 6 -26.00 6.33 12.69
N LEU A 7 -25.45 6.68 11.51
CA LEU A 7 -24.37 7.66 11.41
C LEU A 7 -24.84 9.01 11.98
N PRO A 8 -24.04 9.69 12.83
CA PRO A 8 -24.39 11.01 13.33
C PRO A 8 -24.61 11.97 12.16
N THR A 9 -25.77 12.62 12.14
CA THR A 9 -26.25 13.46 11.04
C THR A 9 -25.50 14.79 10.91
N LYS A 10 -24.71 15.17 11.94
CA LYS A 10 -23.95 16.43 11.99
C LYS A 10 -22.46 16.14 12.08
N VAL A 11 -21.80 16.18 10.92
CA VAL A 11 -20.34 16.05 10.80
C VAL A 11 -19.70 17.34 11.34
N ARG A 12 -18.84 17.24 12.35
CA ARG A 12 -18.12 18.39 12.93
C ARG A 12 -16.89 18.70 12.06
N GLN A 13 -16.61 19.98 11.86
CA GLN A 13 -15.36 20.39 11.20
C GLN A 13 -14.18 20.17 12.14
N LEU A 14 -13.05 19.70 11.60
CA LEU A 14 -11.80 19.62 12.36
C LEU A 14 -11.25 21.04 12.56
N PRO A 15 -10.74 21.37 13.76
CA PRO A 15 -10.15 22.67 14.02
C PRO A 15 -8.87 22.90 13.19
N PHE A 16 -8.14 21.83 12.88
CA PHE A 16 -7.00 21.82 11.99
C PHE A 16 -6.81 20.40 11.41
N PHE A 17 -5.99 20.27 10.37
CA PHE A 17 -5.49 18.99 9.90
C PHE A 17 -4.12 19.20 9.26
N PRO A 18 -3.11 18.34 9.54
CA PRO A 18 -1.76 18.52 9.00
C PRO A 18 -1.76 18.40 7.47
N ALA A 19 -0.87 19.16 6.83
CA ALA A 19 -0.58 18.95 5.41
C ALA A 19 0.20 17.64 5.21
N SER A 20 -0.10 16.94 4.12
CA SER A 20 0.61 15.72 3.73
C SER A 20 2.07 16.01 3.42
N PHE A 21 2.97 15.14 3.88
CA PHE A 21 4.33 15.08 3.36
C PHE A 21 4.39 14.34 2.02
N PRO A 22 5.47 14.52 1.22
CA PRO A 22 5.66 13.80 -0.03
C PRO A 22 5.63 12.27 0.19
N ASP A 23 4.82 11.56 -0.58
CA ASP A 23 4.66 10.10 -0.47
C ASP A 23 4.21 9.57 0.92
N GLU A 24 3.59 10.40 1.75
CA GLU A 24 3.12 9.98 3.08
C GLU A 24 1.88 9.07 3.00
N THR A 25 1.86 7.96 3.73
CA THR A 25 0.64 7.14 3.85
C THR A 25 -0.47 7.85 4.62
N PHE A 26 -1.73 7.51 4.33
CA PHE A 26 -2.85 8.05 5.08
C PHE A 26 -2.80 7.71 6.57
N TYR A 27 -2.31 6.51 6.94
CA TYR A 27 -2.15 6.11 8.34
C TYR A 27 -1.11 6.98 9.08
N SER A 28 0.01 7.33 8.43
CA SER A 28 0.98 8.28 8.97
C SER A 28 0.37 9.67 9.15
N LEU A 29 -0.35 10.16 8.14
CA LEU A 29 -0.96 11.49 8.15
C LEU A 29 -1.95 11.67 9.32
N ILE A 30 -2.83 10.69 9.54
CA ILE A 30 -3.77 10.75 10.67
C ILE A 30 -3.09 10.50 12.02
N SER A 31 -1.96 9.77 12.05
CA SER A 31 -1.17 9.60 13.25
C SER A 31 -0.48 10.91 13.66
N ARG A 32 -0.01 11.69 12.68
CA ARG A 32 0.45 13.07 12.92
C ARG A 32 -0.66 13.96 13.45
N TYR A 33 -1.87 13.86 12.89
CA TYR A 33 -3.02 14.58 13.44
C TYR A 33 -3.25 14.23 14.92
N PHE A 34 -3.24 12.95 15.29
CA PHE A 34 -3.38 12.51 16.69
C PHE A 34 -2.30 13.10 17.60
N LEU A 35 -1.03 13.08 17.16
CA LEU A 35 0.08 13.66 17.91
C LEU A 35 -0.08 15.18 18.11
N LEU A 36 -0.52 15.89 17.08
CA LEU A 36 -0.69 17.34 17.10
C LEU A 36 -1.96 17.78 17.85
N SER A 37 -3.01 16.96 17.87
CA SER A 37 -4.26 17.29 18.56
C SER A 37 -4.17 17.09 20.07
N ALA A 38 -3.10 16.44 20.53
CA ALA A 38 -2.84 16.11 21.94
C ALA A 38 -4.03 15.41 22.62
N HIS A 39 -4.79 14.61 21.85
CA HIS A 39 -5.83 13.77 22.44
C HIS A 39 -5.18 12.69 23.30
N SER A 40 -5.71 12.47 24.50
CA SER A 40 -5.14 11.52 25.47
C SER A 40 -5.32 10.07 25.03
N GLU A 41 -6.34 9.77 24.23
CA GLU A 41 -6.72 8.41 23.83
C GLU A 41 -6.94 8.32 22.32
N ASP A 42 -6.44 7.24 21.70
CA ASP A 42 -6.60 6.96 20.28
C ASP A 42 -8.08 6.90 19.87
N GLU A 43 -8.91 6.30 20.71
CA GLU A 43 -10.34 6.09 20.42
C GLU A 43 -11.06 7.42 20.15
N VAL A 44 -10.72 8.46 20.91
CA VAL A 44 -11.27 9.81 20.72
C VAL A 44 -10.90 10.34 19.34
N SER A 45 -9.65 10.19 18.91
CA SER A 45 -9.24 10.61 17.56
C SER A 45 -9.87 9.78 16.45
N PHE A 46 -10.06 8.48 16.63
CA PHE A 46 -10.74 7.64 15.64
C PHE A 46 -12.22 8.02 15.50
N GLU A 47 -12.92 8.23 16.60
CA GLU A 47 -14.32 8.70 16.59
C GLU A 47 -14.43 10.07 15.94
N VAL A 48 -13.53 11.01 16.27
CA VAL A 48 -13.48 12.31 15.61
C VAL A 48 -13.24 12.14 14.11
N LEU A 49 -12.20 11.43 13.68
CA LEU A 49 -11.82 11.35 12.27
C LEU A 49 -12.76 10.51 11.39
N PHE A 50 -13.39 9.47 11.94
CA PHE A 50 -14.11 8.47 11.15
C PHE A 50 -15.52 8.14 11.65
N GLY A 51 -15.92 8.62 12.83
CA GLY A 51 -17.22 8.33 13.42
C GLY A 51 -17.42 6.86 13.77
N VAL A 52 -16.33 6.09 13.90
CA VAL A 52 -16.33 4.67 14.24
C VAL A 52 -15.19 4.35 15.21
N PRO A 53 -15.34 3.31 16.03
CA PRO A 53 -14.28 2.87 16.93
C PRO A 53 -13.06 2.33 16.19
N THR A 54 -11.90 2.33 16.84
CA THR A 54 -10.64 1.87 16.22
C THR A 54 -10.71 0.42 15.72
N SER A 55 -11.48 -0.43 16.40
CA SER A 55 -11.67 -1.84 16.07
C SER A 55 -12.30 -2.09 14.69
N GLN A 56 -12.94 -1.08 14.11
CA GLN A 56 -13.54 -1.16 12.77
C GLN A 56 -12.60 -0.64 11.67
N MET A 57 -11.47 -0.01 12.01
CA MET A 57 -10.55 0.57 11.03
C MET A 57 -9.47 -0.42 10.60
N ASP A 58 -9.22 -0.52 9.29
CA ASP A 58 -8.12 -1.28 8.69
C ASP A 58 -7.41 -0.40 7.64
N PHE A 59 -6.11 -0.15 7.81
CA PHE A 59 -5.31 0.66 6.89
C PHE A 59 -4.45 -0.20 5.94
N ARG A 60 -4.58 -1.53 6.00
CA ARG A 60 -3.89 -2.45 5.09
C ARG A 60 -4.58 -2.58 3.73
N GLY A 61 -5.74 -1.94 3.56
CA GLY A 61 -6.43 -1.85 2.28
C GLY A 61 -5.88 -0.74 1.39
N PRO A 62 -6.33 -0.66 0.12
CA PRO A 62 -5.87 0.38 -0.80
C PRO A 62 -6.31 1.80 -0.39
N ALA A 63 -7.43 1.93 0.32
CA ALA A 63 -7.85 3.13 1.02
C ALA A 63 -8.81 2.75 2.18
N PRO A 64 -8.94 3.59 3.21
CA PRO A 64 -9.91 3.36 4.29
C PRO A 64 -11.36 3.57 3.85
N PHE A 65 -12.26 2.70 4.30
CA PHE A 65 -13.69 2.74 3.93
C PHE A 65 -14.47 3.94 4.52
N ARG A 66 -13.93 4.67 5.49
CA ARG A 66 -14.56 5.88 6.07
C ARG A 66 -14.02 7.20 5.51
N LEU A 67 -13.33 7.17 4.37
CA LEU A 67 -12.67 8.35 3.84
C LEU A 67 -13.65 9.48 3.46
N LYS A 68 -14.87 9.15 2.98
CA LYS A 68 -15.93 10.13 2.73
C LYS A 68 -16.41 10.84 3.99
N TYR A 69 -16.47 10.14 5.12
CA TYR A 69 -16.81 10.75 6.39
C TYR A 69 -15.71 11.73 6.79
N PHE A 70 -14.46 11.28 6.73
CA PHE A 70 -13.28 12.09 7.04
C PHE A 70 -13.22 13.40 6.24
N VAL A 71 -13.32 13.35 4.90
CA VAL A 71 -13.17 14.57 4.06
C VAL A 71 -14.32 15.58 4.19
N ARG A 72 -15.46 15.19 4.79
CA ARG A 72 -16.55 16.13 5.10
C ARG A 72 -16.21 17.02 6.31
N GLN A 73 -15.22 16.62 7.11
CA GLN A 73 -14.76 17.36 8.27
C GLN A 73 -13.66 18.37 7.94
N LEU A 74 -13.12 18.31 6.74
CA LEU A 74 -12.07 19.21 6.27
C LEU A 74 -12.68 20.42 5.56
N PRO A 75 -12.04 21.60 5.64
CA PRO A 75 -12.49 22.78 4.92
C PRO A 75 -12.35 22.60 3.41
N GLY A 76 -13.39 23.00 2.66
CA GLY A 76 -13.42 22.98 1.20
C GLY A 76 -14.39 21.94 0.62
N GLN A 77 -14.30 21.71 -0.69
CA GLN A 77 -15.20 20.78 -1.39
C GLN A 77 -14.75 19.33 -1.17
N SER A 78 -15.58 18.53 -0.47
CA SER A 78 -15.23 17.17 -0.07
C SER A 78 -14.80 16.26 -1.22
N ARG A 79 -15.39 16.40 -2.43
CA ARG A 79 -15.01 15.58 -3.59
C ARG A 79 -13.60 15.90 -4.09
N ILE A 80 -13.20 17.17 -4.07
CA ILE A 80 -11.83 17.60 -4.44
C ILE A 80 -10.84 17.08 -3.40
N LEU A 81 -11.17 17.22 -2.11
CA LEU A 81 -10.34 16.74 -1.01
C LEU A 81 -10.18 15.22 -1.05
N LEU A 82 -11.25 14.47 -1.36
CA LEU A 82 -11.20 13.03 -1.56
C LEU A 82 -10.20 12.66 -2.66
N GLY A 83 -10.27 13.32 -3.82
CA GLY A 83 -9.31 13.11 -4.90
C GLY A 83 -7.87 13.33 -4.45
N LYS A 84 -7.59 14.44 -3.76
CA LYS A 84 -6.26 14.77 -3.22
C LYS A 84 -5.73 13.70 -2.27
N ILE A 85 -6.55 13.24 -1.32
CA ILE A 85 -6.13 12.21 -0.36
C ILE A 85 -5.92 10.85 -1.03
N LEU A 86 -6.80 10.47 -1.97
CA LEU A 86 -6.65 9.23 -2.73
C LEU A 86 -5.36 9.20 -3.55
N GLU A 87 -5.00 10.35 -4.14
CA GLU A 87 -3.81 10.52 -4.97
C GLU A 87 -2.53 10.58 -4.13
N ALA A 88 -2.52 11.34 -3.04
CA ALA A 88 -1.32 11.62 -2.27
C ALA A 88 -1.04 10.63 -1.15
N ASN A 89 -2.06 9.96 -0.60
CA ASN A 89 -1.94 9.22 0.65
C ASN A 89 -2.46 7.77 0.62
N CYS A 90 -3.10 7.35 -0.48
CA CYS A 90 -3.66 6.00 -0.63
C CYS A 90 -2.97 5.22 -1.76
N PHE A 91 -3.35 3.95 -1.92
CA PHE A 91 -2.85 3.03 -2.95
C PHE A 91 -3.87 2.73 -4.04
N VAL A 92 -4.94 3.53 -4.13
CA VAL A 92 -6.04 3.28 -5.07
C VAL A 92 -5.57 3.30 -6.52
N ALA A 93 -4.71 4.26 -6.89
CA ALA A 93 -4.13 4.35 -8.23
C ALA A 93 -3.42 3.06 -8.66
N LEU A 94 -2.89 2.31 -7.70
CA LEU A 94 -2.13 1.09 -7.93
C LEU A 94 -3.02 -0.12 -8.17
N VAL A 95 -4.12 -0.23 -7.43
CA VAL A 95 -5.02 -1.39 -7.51
C VAL A 95 -6.12 -1.23 -8.56
N LEU A 96 -6.39 0.02 -8.99
CA LEU A 96 -7.42 0.35 -9.96
C LEU A 96 -7.38 -0.52 -11.22
N PRO A 97 -6.22 -0.75 -11.88
CA PRO A 97 -6.18 -1.55 -13.11
C PRO A 97 -6.41 -3.05 -12.89
N VAL A 98 -6.11 -3.55 -11.68
CA VAL A 98 -6.13 -4.97 -11.34
C VAL A 98 -7.53 -5.43 -10.97
N ILE A 99 -8.26 -4.59 -10.23
CA ILE A 99 -9.55 -4.93 -9.63
C ILE A 99 -10.71 -4.78 -10.64
N THR A 100 -10.50 -4.08 -11.76
CA THR A 100 -11.49 -3.96 -12.85
C THR A 100 -11.51 -5.13 -13.83
N ALA A 101 -10.64 -6.14 -13.67
CA ALA A 101 -10.65 -7.33 -14.51
C ALA A 101 -11.78 -8.29 -14.06
N ALA A 102 -12.66 -8.67 -14.99
CA ALA A 102 -13.89 -9.40 -14.71
C ALA A 102 -13.73 -10.79 -14.04
N ASP A 103 -12.52 -11.37 -14.05
CA ASP A 103 -12.22 -12.72 -13.55
C ASP A 103 -11.27 -12.73 -12.34
N TRP A 104 -11.34 -11.69 -11.49
CA TRP A 104 -10.40 -11.54 -10.37
C TRP A 104 -10.80 -12.37 -9.14
N ASP A 105 -10.28 -13.60 -9.04
CA ASP A 105 -10.54 -14.55 -7.93
C ASP A 105 -9.30 -14.72 -7.02
N PHE A 106 -8.73 -13.60 -6.56
CA PHE A 106 -7.52 -13.57 -5.72
C PHE A 106 -7.71 -12.75 -4.44
N PRO A 107 -7.00 -13.08 -3.34
CA PRO A 107 -7.13 -12.34 -2.08
C PRO A 107 -6.77 -10.87 -2.24
N ASP A 108 -7.51 -10.02 -1.52
CA ASP A 108 -7.28 -8.57 -1.47
C ASP A 108 -5.81 -8.26 -1.17
N PRO A 109 -5.15 -7.37 -1.95
CA PRO A 109 -3.78 -6.98 -1.64
C PRO A 109 -3.74 -6.30 -0.27
N LYS A 110 -2.89 -6.82 0.64
CA LYS A 110 -2.66 -6.24 1.96
C LYS A 110 -1.34 -5.48 1.97
N PHE A 111 -1.43 -4.17 2.14
CA PHE A 111 -0.29 -3.28 2.31
C PHE A 111 0.24 -3.39 3.74
N ALA A 112 1.54 -3.17 3.93
CA ALA A 112 2.09 -3.00 5.27
C ALA A 112 1.66 -1.64 5.86
N GLU A 113 1.75 -1.49 7.18
CA GLU A 113 1.38 -0.24 7.86
C GLU A 113 2.59 0.48 8.46
N THR A 114 3.68 -0.23 8.71
CA THR A 114 4.84 0.29 9.45
C THR A 114 6.17 -0.31 8.97
N ASN A 115 6.34 -0.54 7.67
CA ASN A 115 7.66 -0.81 7.11
C ASN A 115 8.45 0.49 7.09
N ILE A 116 9.50 0.58 7.91
CA ILE A 116 10.32 1.78 8.08
C ILE A 116 11.74 1.50 7.56
N CYS A 117 12.24 2.36 6.68
CA CYS A 117 13.66 2.49 6.43
C CYS A 117 14.26 3.46 7.45
N LEU A 118 15.28 3.03 8.20
CA LEU A 118 15.88 3.85 9.26
C LEU A 118 16.60 5.07 8.69
N ASP A 119 17.18 4.93 7.50
CA ASP A 119 17.87 6.01 6.80
C ASP A 119 16.87 7.07 6.31
N CYS A 120 15.75 6.66 5.65
CA CYS A 120 14.65 7.60 5.33
C CYS A 120 14.13 8.32 6.57
N ALA A 121 13.84 7.57 7.64
CA ALA A 121 13.29 8.18 8.86
C ALA A 121 14.25 9.18 9.52
N ALA A 122 15.56 8.98 9.38
CA ALA A 122 16.57 9.95 9.82
C ALA A 122 16.61 11.17 8.89
N GLU A 123 16.65 10.97 7.57
CA GLU A 123 16.61 12.05 6.58
C GLU A 123 15.37 12.94 6.73
N ASP A 124 14.18 12.34 6.88
CA ASP A 124 12.92 13.04 7.05
C ASP A 124 12.91 13.91 8.33
N ARG A 125 13.55 13.42 9.40
CA ARG A 125 13.69 14.18 10.64
C ARG A 125 14.67 15.33 10.50
N ASP A 126 15.80 15.09 9.86
CA ASP A 126 16.88 16.07 9.73
C ASP A 126 16.56 17.15 8.67
N ASP A 127 15.59 16.90 7.78
CA ASP A 127 15.06 17.88 6.83
C ASP A 127 14.27 18.97 7.55
N ALA A 128 14.74 20.22 7.50
CA ALA A 128 14.11 21.36 8.18
C ALA A 128 12.67 21.67 7.69
N SER A 129 12.29 21.24 6.50
CA SER A 129 10.93 21.42 5.96
C SER A 129 9.94 20.34 6.42
N ILE A 130 10.45 19.18 6.86
CA ILE A 130 9.67 18.02 7.31
C ILE A 130 9.73 17.91 8.84
N GLY A 131 10.94 17.87 9.40
CA GLY A 131 11.23 17.91 10.84
C GLY A 131 10.81 16.68 11.64
N MET A 132 10.31 15.63 10.98
CA MET A 132 9.90 14.39 11.62
C MET A 132 9.88 13.22 10.64
N ALA A 133 10.12 12.01 11.13
CA ALA A 133 9.92 10.81 10.33
C ALA A 133 8.43 10.63 9.98
N TYR A 134 8.16 10.01 8.83
CA TYR A 134 6.81 9.60 8.43
C TYR A 134 6.84 8.28 7.68
N VAL A 135 5.67 7.69 7.44
CA VAL A 135 5.60 6.41 6.71
C VAL A 135 5.42 6.65 5.23
N HIS A 136 6.45 6.32 4.46
CA HIS A 136 6.44 6.35 2.99
C HIS A 136 5.55 5.25 2.41
N ARG A 137 4.74 5.57 1.41
CA ARG A 137 3.82 4.63 0.75
C ARG A 137 4.58 3.53 0.04
N ILE A 138 5.66 3.87 -0.66
CA ILE A 138 6.44 2.88 -1.41
C ILE A 138 6.97 1.72 -0.53
N HIS A 139 7.29 1.99 0.74
CA HIS A 139 7.74 0.95 1.67
C HIS A 139 6.62 -0.03 2.08
N GLN A 140 5.36 0.34 1.87
CA GLN A 140 4.20 -0.45 2.27
C GLN A 140 3.67 -1.38 1.17
N LEU A 141 4.21 -1.27 -0.05
CA LEU A 141 3.72 -2.06 -1.18
C LEU A 141 3.93 -3.57 -0.96
N PRO A 142 2.95 -4.43 -1.32
CA PRO A 142 3.11 -5.87 -1.23
C PRO A 142 4.34 -6.36 -2.02
N GLY A 143 5.19 -7.14 -1.35
CA GLY A 143 6.42 -7.69 -1.93
C GLY A 143 7.62 -6.74 -1.91
N VAL A 144 7.44 -5.45 -1.59
CA VAL A 144 8.56 -4.53 -1.38
C VAL A 144 9.10 -4.78 0.03
N THR A 145 10.31 -5.31 0.12
CA THR A 145 10.98 -5.71 1.38
C THR A 145 12.25 -4.91 1.67
N ALA A 146 12.62 -4.01 0.76
CA ALA A 146 13.81 -3.18 0.84
C ALA A 146 13.51 -1.74 0.41
N CYS A 147 14.25 -0.79 0.98
CA CYS A 147 14.22 0.59 0.54
C CYS A 147 14.84 0.72 -0.85
N TRP A 148 14.08 1.28 -1.80
CA TRP A 148 14.55 1.53 -3.16
C TRP A 148 15.66 2.59 -3.21
N ARG A 149 15.69 3.50 -2.23
CA ARG A 149 16.67 4.59 -2.12
C ARG A 149 17.94 4.16 -1.40
N HIS A 150 17.81 3.55 -0.21
CA HIS A 150 18.94 3.25 0.67
C HIS A 150 19.46 1.82 0.58
N ALA A 151 18.76 0.94 -0.13
CA ALA A 151 19.11 -0.47 -0.26
C ALA A 151 19.22 -1.20 1.10
N THR A 152 18.40 -0.79 2.07
CA THR A 152 18.31 -1.39 3.41
C THR A 152 16.98 -2.10 3.62
N LYS A 153 16.97 -3.13 4.47
CA LYS A 153 15.77 -3.84 4.89
C LYS A 153 14.92 -2.94 5.77
N PHE A 154 13.61 -3.10 5.70
CA PHE A 154 12.70 -2.42 6.60
C PHE A 154 12.72 -3.02 8.00
N VAL A 155 12.47 -2.17 8.99
CA VAL A 155 12.14 -2.55 10.35
C VAL A 155 10.69 -2.18 10.65
N SER A 156 10.04 -2.96 11.52
CA SER A 156 8.69 -2.69 12.02
C SER A 156 8.64 -2.59 13.55
N THR A 157 9.81 -2.63 14.18
CA THR A 157 10.03 -2.55 15.62
C THR A 157 11.13 -1.56 15.93
N CYS A 158 11.11 -1.01 17.13
CA CYS A 158 12.18 -0.16 17.63
C CYS A 158 13.49 -0.97 17.72
N PRO A 159 14.60 -0.52 17.10
CA PRO A 159 15.89 -1.20 17.17
C PRO A 159 16.47 -1.34 18.59
N ARG A 160 16.04 -0.47 19.53
CA ARG A 160 16.55 -0.45 20.91
C ARG A 160 15.75 -1.35 21.86
N CYS A 161 14.42 -1.24 21.87
CA CYS A 161 13.56 -1.96 22.82
C CYS A 161 12.71 -3.06 22.18
N ALA A 162 12.83 -3.30 20.87
CA ALA A 162 12.08 -4.28 20.10
C ALA A 162 10.55 -4.11 20.09
N LYS A 163 10.00 -3.04 20.69
CA LYS A 163 8.57 -2.74 20.66
C LYS A 163 8.12 -2.46 19.23
N SER A 164 7.05 -3.12 18.80
CA SER A 164 6.43 -2.89 17.49
C SER A 164 5.98 -1.45 17.32
N PHE A 165 6.29 -0.87 16.17
CA PHE A 165 5.75 0.43 15.76
C PHE A 165 4.23 0.34 15.55
N ARG A 166 3.78 -0.73 14.90
CA ARG A 166 2.36 -1.04 14.78
C ARG A 166 1.83 -1.63 16.09
N GLN A 167 0.86 -0.94 16.69
CA GLN A 167 0.07 -1.47 17.78
C GLN A 167 -1.40 -1.59 17.33
N PRO A 168 -2.06 -2.75 17.52
CA PRO A 168 -3.47 -2.90 17.13
C PRO A 168 -4.35 -1.86 17.82
N GLY A 169 -5.17 -1.14 17.03
CA GLY A 169 -6.10 -0.15 17.53
C GLY A 169 -5.46 1.17 17.99
N LYS A 170 -4.20 1.42 17.63
CA LYS A 170 -3.44 2.61 18.04
C LYS A 170 -2.91 3.39 16.84
N PHE A 171 -2.75 4.69 17.00
CA PHE A 171 -2.00 5.52 16.07
C PHE A 171 -0.51 5.23 16.14
N LEU A 172 0.18 5.50 15.04
CA LEU A 172 1.61 5.36 14.96
C LEU A 172 2.29 6.49 15.75
N THR A 173 3.09 6.13 16.74
CA THR A 173 3.87 7.08 17.54
C THR A 173 5.33 7.04 17.14
N ALA A 174 6.06 5.98 17.51
CA ALA A 174 7.40 5.74 16.96
C ALA A 174 7.28 5.14 15.55
N PRO A 175 8.06 5.59 14.55
CA PRO A 175 9.20 6.52 14.68
C PRO A 175 8.88 8.01 14.42
N LEU A 176 7.61 8.40 14.23
CA LEU A 176 7.22 9.80 13.98
C LEU A 176 7.72 10.72 15.10
N VAL A 177 7.63 10.23 16.34
CA VAL A 177 8.25 10.80 17.53
C VAL A 177 9.18 9.79 18.18
N ASP A 178 9.95 10.25 19.16
CA ASP A 178 10.85 9.39 19.92
C ASP A 178 10.10 8.22 20.56
N CYS A 179 10.71 7.05 20.48
CA CYS A 179 10.21 5.90 21.21
C CYS A 179 10.30 6.18 22.71
N GLY A 180 9.34 5.69 23.50
CA GLY A 180 9.35 5.84 24.96
C GLY A 180 10.58 5.25 25.67
N CYS A 181 11.41 4.46 24.98
CA CYS A 181 12.72 4.02 25.49
C CYS A 181 13.87 5.03 25.23
N GLY A 182 13.56 6.19 24.63
CA GLY A 182 14.53 7.20 24.21
C GLY A 182 15.26 6.88 22.90
N TRP A 183 14.78 5.92 22.11
CA TRP A 183 15.31 5.70 20.76
C TRP A 183 14.62 6.59 19.74
N TYR A 184 15.39 7.07 18.78
CA TYR A 184 14.94 8.00 17.76
C TYR A 184 15.74 7.73 16.46
N PRO A 185 15.13 7.83 15.27
CA PRO A 185 15.87 7.73 14.01
C PRO A 185 16.98 8.78 13.93
N SER A 186 18.18 8.36 13.56
CA SER A 186 19.35 9.23 13.37
C SER A 186 20.22 8.69 12.24
N VAL A 187 21.00 9.56 11.59
CA VAL A 187 21.93 9.19 10.50
C VAL A 187 23.00 8.16 10.92
N GLN A 188 23.23 7.99 12.22
CA GLN A 188 24.12 6.96 12.76
C GLN A 188 23.47 5.57 12.79
N THR A 189 22.14 5.51 12.66
CA THR A 189 21.37 4.27 12.69
C THR A 189 21.35 3.64 11.30
N THR A 190 22.43 2.97 10.91
CA THR A 190 22.50 2.32 9.60
C THR A 190 21.59 1.09 9.55
N GLY A 191 20.72 1.03 8.54
CA GLY A 191 19.89 -0.15 8.28
C GLY A 191 20.70 -1.37 7.82
N ILE A 192 20.12 -2.56 7.97
CA ILE A 192 20.70 -3.80 7.46
C ILE A 192 20.61 -3.79 5.93
N ARG A 193 21.71 -4.04 5.22
CA ARG A 193 21.69 -4.13 3.74
C ARG A 193 20.74 -5.23 3.25
N ALA A 194 19.97 -4.92 2.21
CA ALA A 194 19.09 -5.86 1.54
C ALA A 194 19.82 -6.62 0.41
N ALA A 195 19.23 -7.72 -0.07
CA ALA A 195 19.76 -8.42 -1.23
C ALA A 195 19.56 -7.58 -2.51
N LYS A 196 20.47 -7.69 -3.47
CA LYS A 196 20.41 -6.92 -4.73
C LYS A 196 19.08 -7.10 -5.46
N SER A 197 18.54 -8.32 -5.50
CA SER A 197 17.24 -8.63 -6.10
C SER A 197 16.07 -7.89 -5.44
N ASP A 198 16.10 -7.73 -4.11
CA ASP A 198 15.03 -7.05 -3.36
C ASP A 198 15.05 -5.54 -3.66
N VAL A 199 16.26 -4.97 -3.80
CA VAL A 199 16.46 -3.56 -4.15
C VAL A 199 16.02 -3.29 -5.59
N GLU A 200 16.41 -4.14 -6.54
CA GLU A 200 15.98 -4.03 -7.94
C GLU A 200 14.45 -4.11 -8.08
N PHE A 201 13.82 -5.01 -7.33
CA PHE A 201 12.36 -5.08 -7.26
C PHE A 201 11.76 -3.79 -6.69
N ALA A 202 12.30 -3.28 -5.58
CA ALA A 202 11.84 -2.05 -4.95
C ALA A 202 11.96 -0.83 -5.88
N MET A 203 13.05 -0.71 -6.64
CA MET A 203 13.24 0.37 -7.62
C MET A 203 12.21 0.31 -8.75
N ASN A 204 11.94 -0.89 -9.28
CA ASN A 204 10.91 -1.08 -10.31
C ASN A 204 9.51 -0.77 -9.78
N ALA A 205 9.21 -1.22 -8.55
CA ALA A 205 7.96 -0.90 -7.88
C ALA A 205 7.83 0.62 -7.63
N HIS A 206 8.90 1.31 -7.25
CA HIS A 206 8.86 2.76 -7.10
C HIS A 206 8.55 3.46 -8.43
N ARG A 207 9.24 3.09 -9.51
CA ARG A 207 9.05 3.70 -10.84
C ARG A 207 7.60 3.59 -11.34
N VAL A 208 7.01 2.40 -11.20
CA VAL A 208 5.63 2.17 -11.66
C VAL A 208 4.63 2.88 -10.73
N PHE A 209 4.90 2.96 -9.43
CA PHE A 209 4.03 3.62 -8.47
C PHE A 209 3.97 5.12 -8.76
N GLU A 210 5.12 5.76 -8.96
CA GLU A 210 5.23 7.16 -9.36
C GLU A 210 4.52 7.43 -10.70
N GLN A 211 4.76 6.59 -11.70
CA GLN A 211 4.10 6.73 -12.99
C GLN A 211 2.58 6.63 -12.89
N ARG A 212 2.05 5.70 -12.08
CA ARG A 212 0.60 5.52 -11.89
C ARG A 212 0.00 6.68 -11.10
N SER A 213 0.67 7.14 -10.06
CA SER A 213 0.24 8.28 -9.26
C SER A 213 0.13 9.54 -10.12
N TYR A 214 1.13 9.81 -10.96
CA TYR A 214 1.13 10.98 -11.85
C TYR A 214 0.09 10.91 -12.98
N LYS A 215 -0.10 9.74 -13.60
CA LYS A 215 -0.94 9.61 -14.81
C LYS A 215 -2.41 9.35 -14.54
N THR A 216 -2.81 9.07 -13.29
CA THR A 216 -4.21 8.72 -12.98
C THR A 216 -4.97 9.93 -12.48
N PRO A 217 -5.94 10.47 -13.25
CA PRO A 217 -6.68 11.65 -12.83
C PRO A 217 -7.49 11.39 -11.56
N ALA A 218 -7.57 12.39 -10.68
CA ALA A 218 -8.32 12.31 -9.42
C ALA A 218 -9.79 11.88 -9.62
N SER A 219 -10.43 12.30 -10.72
CA SER A 219 -11.80 11.88 -11.06
C SER A 219 -11.93 10.36 -11.20
N ARG A 220 -10.94 9.69 -11.80
CA ARG A 220 -10.93 8.23 -11.99
C ARG A 220 -10.67 7.50 -10.67
N LEU A 221 -9.81 8.05 -9.82
CA LEU A 221 -9.57 7.53 -8.46
C LEU A 221 -10.84 7.59 -7.61
N ILE A 222 -11.54 8.73 -7.64
CA ILE A 222 -12.80 8.92 -6.93
C ILE A 222 -13.84 7.91 -7.42
N SER A 223 -14.09 7.84 -8.74
CA SER A 223 -15.08 6.90 -9.29
C SER A 223 -14.77 5.46 -8.88
N PHE A 224 -13.51 5.04 -8.96
CA PHE A 224 -13.13 3.69 -8.51
C PHE A 224 -13.36 3.48 -7.02
N PHE A 225 -12.95 4.44 -6.17
CA PHE A 225 -13.15 4.36 -4.72
C PHE A 225 -14.63 4.25 -4.38
N GLU A 226 -15.47 5.09 -4.99
CA GLU A 226 -16.91 5.11 -4.77
C GLU A 226 -17.59 3.81 -5.22
N MET A 227 -17.16 3.22 -6.34
CA MET A 227 -17.76 1.99 -6.87
C MET A 227 -17.28 0.71 -6.17
N HIS A 228 -16.02 0.65 -5.72
CA HIS A 228 -15.37 -0.61 -5.35
C HIS A 228 -14.80 -0.67 -3.93
N VAL A 229 -14.48 0.47 -3.31
CA VAL A 229 -13.79 0.51 -2.01
C VAL A 229 -14.72 0.98 -0.88
N ASP A 230 -15.60 1.96 -1.17
CA ASP A 230 -16.54 2.54 -0.21
C ASP A 230 -17.75 1.63 0.07
N HIS A 231 -18.14 0.80 -0.90
CA HIS A 231 -19.20 -0.17 -0.70
C HIS A 231 -18.70 -1.32 0.18
N SER A 232 -19.35 -1.48 1.33
CA SER A 232 -19.13 -2.51 2.34
C SER A 232 -18.98 -3.90 1.71
N ALA A 233 -17.73 -4.29 1.47
CA ALA A 233 -17.31 -5.50 0.76
C ALA A 233 -17.66 -5.51 -0.74
N PHE A 234 -16.66 -5.84 -1.57
CA PHE A 234 -16.83 -6.97 -2.48
C PHE A 234 -17.64 -8.01 -1.72
N GLN A 235 -18.96 -8.08 -1.94
CA GLN A 235 -19.79 -9.07 -1.28
C GLN A 235 -19.11 -10.40 -1.54
N LYS A 236 -18.51 -11.00 -0.50
CA LYS A 236 -17.89 -12.32 -0.59
C LYS A 236 -19.00 -13.27 -1.08
N LYS A 237 -19.08 -13.49 -2.39
CA LYS A 237 -19.68 -14.70 -2.88
C LYS A 237 -18.73 -15.78 -2.42
N HIS A 238 -19.09 -16.47 -1.34
CA HIS A 238 -18.53 -17.77 -1.02
C HIS A 238 -18.93 -18.75 -2.13
N GLY A 239 -18.36 -18.59 -3.32
CA GLY A 239 -18.43 -19.54 -4.41
C GLY A 239 -17.37 -20.60 -4.16
N ARG A 240 -17.81 -21.83 -3.89
CA ARG A 240 -16.93 -23.01 -3.85
C ARG A 240 -16.39 -23.27 -5.26
N HIS A 241 -15.32 -22.60 -5.67
CA HIS A 241 -14.60 -22.99 -6.88
C HIS A 241 -13.11 -23.16 -6.60
N ARG A 242 -12.70 -24.44 -6.61
CA ARG A 242 -11.31 -24.89 -6.72
C ARG A 242 -10.95 -24.88 -8.20
N TRP A 243 -9.91 -24.15 -8.61
CA TRP A 243 -9.32 -24.30 -9.93
C TRP A 243 -7.79 -24.36 -9.89
N ARG A 244 -7.25 -25.26 -10.70
CA ARG A 244 -5.83 -25.65 -10.84
C ARG A 244 -5.28 -25.17 -12.20
N ALA A 245 -5.36 -23.89 -12.51
CA ALA A 245 -4.56 -23.35 -13.62
C ALA A 245 -3.14 -23.03 -13.12
N PRO A 246 -2.07 -23.36 -13.86
CA PRO A 246 -0.73 -22.93 -13.50
C PRO A 246 -0.69 -21.40 -13.53
N ILE A 247 -0.51 -20.78 -12.36
CA ILE A 247 -0.45 -19.33 -12.15
C ILE A 247 0.52 -18.62 -13.12
N SER A 248 1.51 -19.34 -13.63
CA SER A 248 2.43 -18.91 -14.67
C SER A 248 1.77 -18.51 -16.00
N VAL A 249 0.67 -19.15 -16.39
CA VAL A 249 -0.06 -18.85 -17.63
C VAL A 249 -0.84 -17.54 -17.47
N GLY A 250 -1.57 -17.40 -16.36
CA GLY A 250 -2.34 -16.18 -16.08
C GLY A 250 -1.46 -14.94 -15.85
N ILE A 251 -0.25 -15.09 -15.32
CA ILE A 251 0.69 -13.96 -15.18
C ILE A 251 1.27 -13.52 -16.53
N ALA A 252 1.62 -14.47 -17.41
CA ALA A 252 2.15 -14.17 -18.74
C ALA A 252 1.11 -13.48 -19.64
N GLU A 253 -0.13 -13.98 -19.65
CA GLU A 253 -1.24 -13.38 -20.38
C GLU A 253 -1.56 -11.95 -19.90
N LYS A 254 -1.41 -11.69 -18.59
CA LYS A 254 -1.61 -10.34 -18.03
C LYS A 254 -0.44 -9.41 -18.37
N LEU A 255 0.80 -9.87 -18.37
CA LEU A 255 1.94 -9.07 -18.85
C LEU A 255 1.81 -8.71 -20.34
N GLU A 256 1.26 -9.61 -21.15
CA GLU A 256 0.98 -9.38 -22.57
C GLU A 256 -0.20 -8.42 -22.80
N GLN A 257 -1.08 -8.24 -21.81
CA GLN A 257 -2.22 -7.31 -21.81
C GLN A 257 -1.91 -5.93 -21.17
N GLU A 258 -0.65 -5.48 -21.21
CA GLU A 258 -0.17 -4.19 -20.68
C GLU A 258 -0.29 -3.99 -19.15
N TYR A 259 -0.42 -5.07 -18.38
CA TYR A 259 -0.41 -4.94 -16.91
C TYR A 259 0.99 -4.56 -16.42
N SER A 260 1.06 -3.59 -15.50
CA SER A 260 2.32 -3.01 -15.03
C SER A 260 3.10 -3.98 -14.12
N THR A 261 4.42 -3.77 -14.01
CA THR A 261 5.30 -4.59 -13.17
C THR A 261 4.82 -4.68 -11.72
N ILE A 262 4.12 -3.66 -11.20
CA ILE A 262 3.55 -3.70 -9.84
C ILE A 262 2.32 -4.60 -9.76
N GLU A 263 1.52 -4.67 -10.82
CA GLU A 263 0.30 -5.48 -10.84
C GLU A 263 0.67 -6.97 -10.80
N VAL A 264 1.76 -7.30 -11.49
CA VAL A 264 2.41 -8.60 -11.44
C VAL A 264 3.14 -8.84 -10.13
N ALA A 265 3.93 -7.88 -9.62
CA ALA A 265 4.58 -7.95 -8.32
C ALA A 265 3.58 -8.17 -7.17
N SER A 266 2.43 -7.49 -7.22
CA SER A 266 1.34 -7.67 -6.25
C SER A 266 0.73 -9.06 -6.40
N ALA A 267 0.53 -9.57 -7.61
CA ALA A 267 0.10 -10.95 -7.86
C ALA A 267 1.10 -11.99 -7.32
N VAL A 268 2.39 -11.70 -7.43
CA VAL A 268 3.49 -12.57 -7.03
C VAL A 268 3.71 -12.55 -5.51
N ALA A 269 3.65 -11.38 -4.88
CA ALA A 269 3.69 -11.23 -3.42
C ALA A 269 2.54 -12.03 -2.77
N ARG A 270 1.36 -12.02 -3.40
CA ARG A 270 0.18 -12.83 -3.00
C ARG A 270 0.43 -14.34 -3.14
N TYR A 271 1.18 -14.79 -4.14
CA TYR A 271 1.55 -16.21 -4.29
C TYR A 271 2.60 -16.64 -3.26
N ILE A 272 3.60 -15.81 -2.98
CA ILE A 272 4.64 -16.08 -1.97
C ILE A 272 4.01 -16.20 -0.57
N GLN A 273 3.03 -15.36 -0.24
CA GLN A 273 2.27 -15.44 1.02
C GLN A 273 1.41 -16.72 1.17
N SER A 274 1.20 -17.48 0.08
CA SER A 274 0.55 -18.80 0.14
C SER A 274 1.50 -19.94 0.54
N GLY A 275 2.76 -19.65 0.87
CA GLY A 275 3.72 -20.60 1.43
C GLY A 275 4.52 -21.42 0.41
N ARG A 276 4.72 -20.91 -0.82
CA ARG A 276 5.46 -21.61 -1.89
C ARG A 276 6.80 -20.94 -2.20
N CYS A 277 7.80 -21.75 -2.53
CA CYS A 277 9.22 -21.36 -2.57
C CYS A 277 9.59 -20.49 -3.80
N PRO A 278 10.20 -19.30 -3.63
CA PRO A 278 10.49 -18.33 -4.72
C PRO A 278 11.56 -18.74 -5.74
N ASN A 279 12.45 -19.68 -5.40
CA ASN A 279 13.70 -19.90 -6.16
C ASN A 279 13.51 -20.46 -7.57
N ALA A 280 12.41 -21.18 -7.84
CA ALA A 280 12.11 -21.68 -9.18
C ALA A 280 11.66 -20.56 -10.16
N TRP A 281 11.26 -19.39 -9.64
CA TRP A 281 10.61 -18.34 -10.42
C TRP A 281 11.59 -17.27 -10.93
N VAL A 282 12.59 -16.89 -10.13
CA VAL A 282 13.66 -15.95 -10.55
C VAL A 282 14.40 -16.50 -11.79
N ALA A 283 14.59 -17.82 -11.87
CA ALA A 283 15.17 -18.47 -13.04
C ALA A 283 14.31 -18.38 -14.32
N ASN A 284 12.97 -18.27 -14.18
CA ASN A 284 12.02 -18.28 -15.31
C ASN A 284 11.63 -16.89 -15.81
N LEU A 285 11.99 -15.83 -15.08
CA LEU A 285 11.85 -14.42 -15.52
C LEU A 285 13.11 -13.86 -16.16
N ASN A 286 14.16 -14.68 -16.26
CA ASN A 286 15.34 -14.28 -16.99
C ASN A 286 14.93 -13.93 -18.44
N PRO A 287 15.22 -12.71 -18.93
CA PRO A 287 14.85 -12.28 -20.27
C PRO A 287 15.30 -13.26 -21.37
N HIS A 288 16.41 -13.97 -21.17
CA HIS A 288 16.90 -14.99 -22.10
C HIS A 288 16.05 -16.27 -22.11
N VAL A 289 15.47 -16.67 -20.98
CA VAL A 289 14.55 -17.82 -20.89
C VAL A 289 13.20 -17.47 -21.51
N LEU A 290 12.74 -16.23 -21.34
CA LEU A 290 11.52 -15.72 -21.97
C LEU A 290 11.69 -15.59 -23.51
N GLN A 291 12.84 -15.10 -23.98
CA GLN A 291 13.17 -15.07 -25.41
C GLN A 291 13.31 -16.48 -26.01
N GLY A 292 13.92 -17.43 -25.29
CA GLY A 292 14.04 -18.81 -25.73
C GLY A 292 12.69 -19.50 -25.93
N ARG A 293 11.73 -19.24 -25.02
CA ARG A 293 10.37 -19.77 -25.12
C ARG A 293 9.52 -19.09 -26.21
N ALA A 294 9.72 -17.79 -26.45
CA ALA A 294 9.08 -17.08 -27.56
C ALA A 294 9.52 -17.64 -28.92
N ARG A 295 10.83 -17.92 -29.09
CA ARG A 295 11.35 -18.60 -30.29
C ARG A 295 10.82 -20.02 -30.44
N HIS A 296 10.67 -20.74 -29.33
CA HIS A 296 10.15 -22.10 -29.37
C HIS A 296 8.67 -22.17 -29.75
N ARG A 297 7.88 -21.12 -29.43
CA ARG A 297 6.48 -20.96 -29.88
C ARG A 297 6.39 -20.60 -31.36
N GLN A 298 7.27 -19.73 -31.87
CA GLN A 298 7.30 -19.39 -33.30
C GLN A 298 7.61 -20.60 -34.19
N ASN A 299 8.43 -21.55 -33.71
CA ASN A 299 8.71 -22.80 -34.45
C ASN A 299 7.60 -23.86 -34.37
N ILE A 300 6.56 -23.66 -33.55
CA ILE A 300 5.40 -24.57 -33.47
C ILE A 300 4.28 -24.10 -34.42
N ASP A 301 4.29 -22.83 -34.82
CA ASP A 301 3.30 -22.22 -35.72
C ASP A 301 3.78 -22.13 -37.19
N ASP A 302 4.93 -22.71 -37.54
CA ASP A 302 5.35 -22.85 -38.95
C ASP A 302 4.56 -24.00 -39.60
N PRO A 303 3.68 -23.73 -40.59
CA PRO A 303 2.96 -24.79 -41.27
C PRO A 303 3.95 -25.58 -42.11
N ILE A 304 3.96 -26.90 -41.92
CA ILE A 304 4.57 -27.85 -42.83
C ILE A 304 4.07 -27.52 -44.24
N LEU A 305 4.95 -26.95 -45.07
CA LEU A 305 4.79 -26.88 -46.51
C LEU A 305 4.73 -28.32 -47.02
N LEU A 306 3.51 -28.80 -47.29
CA LEU A 306 3.29 -29.95 -48.14
C LEU A 306 3.68 -29.57 -49.57
N GLY A 307 4.86 -30.02 -49.97
CA GLY A 307 5.27 -30.26 -51.35
C GLY A 307 5.69 -31.72 -51.48
#